data_AF-A0A7S2SMQ0-F1
#
_entry.id   AF-A0A7S2SMQ0-F1
#
_cell.length_a   1.000
_cell.length_b   1.000
_cell.length_c   1.000
_cell.angle_alpha   90.00
_cell.angle_beta   90.00
_cell.angle_gamma   90.00
#
_symmetry.space_group_name_H-M   'P 1'
#
loop_
_entity.id
_entity.type
_entity.pdbx_description
1 polymer ?
#
loop_
_entity_poly.entity_id
_entity_poly.type
_entity_poly.pdbx_seq_one_letter_code
_entity_poly.pdbx_strand_id
1 'polypeptide(L)'
;HLAYSFSRLSSQQIPEDVRQLAGLVLMQSVRRHFTKFTADAQNFVRAEMLVALQDVESPAVRKTAGNVTVRIASRMGLAAWPDLLPTLLGLVQSGKPHEVEGAITALRVVCEDCSEDMDEATLDALVPQFVGLLQS
;
A
#
# COMPACT_ATOMS: atom_id res chain seq x y z
N HIS A 1 -14.97 -1.81 -9.36
CA HIS A 1 -15.62 -2.93 -8.66
C HIS A 1 -14.63 -3.82 -7.90
N LEU A 2 -13.64 -4.47 -8.52
CA LEU A 2 -12.70 -5.35 -7.80
C LEU A 2 -11.90 -4.67 -6.68
N ALA A 3 -11.37 -3.46 -6.93
CA ALA A 3 -10.65 -2.70 -5.90
C ALA A 3 -11.53 -2.38 -4.70
N TYR A 4 -12.74 -1.86 -4.95
CA TYR A 4 -13.74 -1.60 -3.91
C TYR A 4 -14.11 -2.85 -3.10
N SER A 5 -14.35 -3.99 -3.76
CA SER A 5 -14.69 -5.24 -3.07
C SER A 5 -13.56 -5.76 -2.19
N PHE A 6 -12.31 -5.53 -2.59
CA PHE A 6 -11.13 -5.92 -1.83
C PHE A 6 -10.88 -5.00 -0.63
N SER A 7 -10.99 -3.68 -0.82
CA SER A 7 -10.60 -2.67 0.17
C SER A 7 -11.68 -2.26 1.17
N ARG A 8 -12.97 -2.25 0.76
CA ARG A 8 -14.05 -1.61 1.53
C ARG A 8 -15.08 -2.58 2.10
N LEU A 9 -15.19 -3.79 1.56
CA LEU A 9 -16.17 -4.75 2.05
C LEU A 9 -15.56 -5.54 3.21
N SER A 10 -16.18 -5.50 4.38
CA SER A 10 -15.77 -6.28 5.55
C SER A 10 -16.18 -7.75 5.42
N SER A 11 -15.62 -8.61 6.27
CA SER A 11 -15.99 -10.04 6.36
C SER A 11 -17.46 -10.27 6.73
N GLN A 12 -18.15 -9.23 7.24
CA GLN A 12 -19.61 -9.26 7.46
C GLN A 12 -20.43 -9.08 6.18
N GLN A 13 -19.85 -8.50 5.12
CA GLN A 13 -20.55 -8.19 3.87
C GLN A 13 -20.26 -9.21 2.77
N ILE A 14 -19.05 -9.73 2.72
CA ILE A 14 -18.68 -10.83 1.82
C ILE A 14 -17.70 -11.80 2.51
N PRO A 15 -17.72 -13.09 2.14
CA PRO A 15 -16.74 -14.06 2.63
C PRO A 15 -15.29 -13.63 2.40
N GLU A 16 -14.39 -13.96 3.34
CA GLU A 16 -12.98 -13.56 3.28
C GLU A 16 -12.25 -14.14 2.07
N ASP A 17 -12.58 -15.37 1.65
CA ASP A 17 -12.04 -16.00 0.44
C ASP A 17 -12.41 -15.22 -0.83
N VAL A 18 -13.62 -14.67 -0.90
CA VAL A 18 -14.06 -13.80 -2.00
C VAL A 18 -13.30 -12.47 -1.99
N ARG A 19 -13.05 -11.89 -0.81
CA ARG A 19 -12.20 -10.69 -0.67
C ARG A 19 -10.77 -10.95 -1.14
N GLN A 20 -10.18 -12.06 -0.69
CA GLN A 20 -8.82 -12.45 -1.08
C GLN A 20 -8.73 -12.73 -2.59
N LEU A 21 -9.70 -13.44 -3.17
CA LEU A 21 -9.78 -13.67 -4.61
C LEU A 21 -9.87 -12.36 -5.38
N ALA A 22 -10.73 -11.42 -4.95
CA ALA A 22 -10.84 -10.10 -5.56
C ALA A 22 -9.51 -9.33 -5.49
N GLY A 23 -8.81 -9.40 -4.36
CA GLY A 23 -7.46 -8.85 -4.19
C GLY A 23 -6.43 -9.45 -5.14
N LEU A 24 -6.42 -10.78 -5.29
CA LEU A 24 -5.52 -11.48 -6.20
C LEU A 24 -5.79 -11.13 -7.67
N VAL A 25 -7.06 -11.09 -8.09
CA VAL A 25 -7.45 -10.71 -9.46
C VAL A 25 -7.10 -9.24 -9.72
N LEU A 26 -7.35 -8.35 -8.75
CA LEU A 26 -6.94 -6.95 -8.83
C LEU A 26 -5.42 -6.82 -8.97
N MET A 27 -4.66 -7.53 -8.14
CA MET A 27 -3.20 -7.54 -8.21
C MET A 27 -2.71 -8.01 -9.59
N GLN A 28 -3.33 -9.04 -10.16
CA GLN A 28 -3.00 -9.51 -11.51
C GLN A 28 -3.35 -8.49 -12.60
N SER A 29 -4.45 -7.75 -12.43
CA SER A 29 -4.89 -6.71 -13.36
C SER A 29 -3.93 -5.51 -13.34
N VAL A 30 -3.61 -5.00 -12.14
CA VAL A 30 -2.61 -3.95 -11.92
C VAL A 30 -1.25 -4.38 -12.47
N ARG A 31 -0.83 -5.62 -12.21
CA ARG A 31 0.43 -6.18 -12.71
C ARG A 31 0.57 -6.07 -14.23
N ARG A 32 -0.52 -6.26 -14.97
CA ARG A 32 -0.48 -6.39 -16.43
C ARG A 32 -0.80 -5.09 -17.17
N HIS A 33 -1.64 -4.24 -16.59
CA HIS A 33 -2.30 -3.17 -17.35
C HIS A 33 -2.41 -1.83 -16.64
N PHE A 34 -1.77 -1.63 -15.48
CA PHE A 34 -1.96 -0.40 -14.70
C PHE A 34 -1.68 0.88 -15.50
N THR A 35 -0.61 0.91 -16.30
CA THR A 35 -0.26 2.06 -17.16
C THR A 35 -1.25 2.30 -18.30
N LYS A 36 -2.11 1.33 -18.63
CA LYS A 36 -3.17 1.45 -19.64
C LYS A 36 -4.50 1.92 -19.05
N PHE A 37 -4.61 2.00 -17.72
CA PHE A 37 -5.81 2.51 -17.07
C PHE A 37 -5.93 4.02 -17.28
N THR A 38 -7.15 4.54 -17.26
CA THR A 38 -7.38 5.99 -17.20
C THR A 38 -6.82 6.56 -15.90
N ALA A 39 -6.49 7.85 -15.88
CA ALA A 39 -5.98 8.52 -14.69
C ALA A 39 -6.91 8.34 -13.48
N ASP A 40 -8.23 8.44 -13.69
CA ASP A 40 -9.24 8.22 -12.66
C ASP A 40 -9.20 6.79 -12.10
N ALA A 41 -9.06 5.79 -12.97
CA ALA A 41 -8.98 4.40 -12.54
C ALA A 41 -7.66 4.11 -11.78
N GLN A 42 -6.54 4.73 -12.19
CA GLN A 42 -5.28 4.63 -11.45
C GLN A 42 -5.39 5.27 -10.07
N ASN A 43 -5.97 6.47 -9.98
CA ASN A 43 -6.16 7.18 -8.70
C ASN A 43 -7.10 6.41 -7.78
N PHE A 44 -8.17 5.84 -8.33
CA PHE A 44 -9.10 5.00 -7.58
C PHE A 44 -8.39 3.77 -7.00
N VAL A 45 -7.63 3.03 -7.81
CA VAL A 45 -6.88 1.86 -7.31
C VAL A 45 -5.88 2.26 -6.24
N ARG A 46 -5.15 3.37 -6.43
CA ARG A 46 -4.19 3.89 -5.44
C ARG A 46 -4.86 4.16 -4.09
N ALA A 47 -5.97 4.89 -4.09
CA ALA A 47 -6.73 5.18 -2.88
C ALA A 47 -7.22 3.90 -2.18
N GLU A 48 -7.75 2.94 -2.94
CA GLU A 48 -8.24 1.69 -2.36
C GLU A 48 -7.11 0.80 -1.81
N MET A 49 -5.89 0.86 -2.35
CA MET A 49 -4.75 0.14 -1.76
C MET A 49 -4.31 0.73 -0.43
N LEU A 50 -4.34 2.06 -0.31
CA LEU A 50 -4.04 2.74 0.97
C LEU A 50 -5.08 2.41 2.04
N VAL A 51 -6.35 2.24 1.65
CA VAL A 51 -7.41 1.77 2.56
C VAL A 51 -7.17 0.31 2.96
N ALA A 52 -6.85 -0.57 2.00
CA ALA A 52 -6.63 -2.00 2.27
C ALA A 52 -5.37 -2.27 3.12
N LEU A 53 -4.39 -1.36 3.13
CA LEU A 53 -3.25 -1.41 4.05
C LEU A 53 -3.65 -1.24 5.52
N GLN A 54 -4.78 -0.57 5.77
CA GLN A 54 -5.33 -0.31 7.10
C GLN A 54 -6.35 -1.37 7.53
N ASP A 55 -6.47 -2.47 6.79
CA ASP A 55 -7.48 -3.50 7.07
C ASP A 55 -7.26 -4.13 8.45
N VAL A 56 -8.27 -3.99 9.31
CA VAL A 56 -8.21 -4.45 10.71
C VAL A 56 -8.38 -5.98 10.79
N GLU A 57 -9.13 -6.58 9.87
CA GLU A 57 -9.62 -7.95 9.99
C GLU A 57 -8.64 -8.98 9.44
N SER A 58 -8.01 -8.70 8.29
CA SER A 58 -7.27 -9.70 7.50
C SER A 58 -5.83 -9.27 7.23
N PRO A 59 -4.83 -9.91 7.88
CA PRO A 59 -3.43 -9.75 7.56
C PRO A 59 -3.09 -10.08 6.09
N ALA A 60 -3.83 -11.01 5.48
CA ALA A 60 -3.64 -11.39 4.07
C ALA A 60 -4.02 -10.25 3.11
N VAL A 61 -5.08 -9.48 3.44
CA VAL A 61 -5.48 -8.28 2.70
C VAL A 61 -4.39 -7.21 2.81
N ARG A 62 -3.91 -6.91 4.02
CA ARG A 62 -2.81 -5.94 4.23
C ARG A 62 -1.56 -6.30 3.43
N LYS A 63 -1.13 -7.58 3.49
CA LYS A 63 0.03 -8.07 2.73
C LYS A 63 -0.16 -7.92 1.22
N THR A 64 -1.33 -8.26 0.71
CA THR A 64 -1.64 -8.12 -0.73
C THR A 64 -1.65 -6.65 -1.14
N ALA A 65 -2.25 -5.77 -0.34
CA ALA A 65 -2.29 -4.34 -0.58
C ALA A 65 -0.89 -3.72 -0.60
N GLY A 66 -0.02 -4.08 0.35
CA GLY A 66 1.38 -3.65 0.37
C GLY A 66 2.13 -4.07 -0.89
N ASN A 67 1.99 -5.33 -1.31
CA ASN A 67 2.60 -5.82 -2.54
C ASN A 67 2.07 -5.09 -3.79
N VAL A 68 0.77 -4.80 -3.88
CA VAL A 68 0.22 -4.06 -5.03
C VAL A 68 0.73 -2.61 -5.03
N THR A 69 0.76 -1.98 -3.86
CA THR A 69 1.23 -0.60 -3.67
C THR A 69 2.66 -0.43 -4.17
N VAL A 70 3.58 -1.29 -3.72
CA VAL A 70 4.99 -1.24 -4.14
C VAL A 70 5.11 -1.43 -5.65
N ARG A 71 4.34 -2.36 -6.22
CA ARG A 71 4.40 -2.66 -7.67
C ARG A 71 3.81 -1.57 -8.56
N ILE A 72 2.96 -0.73 -8.00
CA ILE A 72 2.50 0.50 -8.66
C ILE A 72 3.61 1.55 -8.56
N ALA A 73 4.17 1.75 -7.37
CA ALA A 73 5.25 2.72 -7.13
C ALA A 73 6.48 2.44 -8.00
N SER A 74 7.00 1.20 -8.02
CA SER A 74 8.18 0.84 -8.82
C SER A 74 7.96 0.90 -10.33
N ARG A 75 6.71 0.90 -10.81
CA ARG A 75 6.41 1.05 -12.24
C ARG A 75 6.22 2.49 -12.69
N MET A 76 5.65 3.32 -11.83
CA MET A 76 5.33 4.71 -12.15
C MET A 76 6.43 5.67 -11.70
N GLY A 77 7.33 5.20 -10.84
CA GLY A 77 8.25 6.01 -10.07
C GLY A 77 7.57 6.64 -8.85
N LEU A 78 8.33 6.84 -7.77
CA LEU A 78 7.81 7.51 -6.56
C LEU A 78 7.30 8.93 -6.86
N ALA A 79 7.91 9.63 -7.83
CA ALA A 79 7.49 10.97 -8.27
C ALA A 79 6.05 11.01 -8.82
N ALA A 80 5.55 9.91 -9.38
CA ALA A 80 4.19 9.84 -9.91
C ALA A 80 3.13 9.54 -8.82
N TRP A 81 3.57 9.27 -7.59
CA TRP A 81 2.72 9.04 -6.43
C TRP A 81 3.30 9.68 -5.15
N PRO A 82 3.37 11.02 -5.09
CA PRO A 82 4.04 11.74 -4.00
C PRO A 82 3.40 11.51 -2.62
N ASP A 83 2.09 11.22 -2.58
CA ASP A 83 1.36 11.03 -1.33
C ASP A 83 1.65 9.68 -0.64
N LEU A 84 2.31 8.74 -1.33
CA LEU A 84 2.53 7.38 -0.83
C LEU A 84 3.38 7.38 0.46
N LEU A 85 4.56 7.98 0.40
CA LEU A 85 5.49 8.01 1.54
C LEU A 85 4.92 8.77 2.74
N PRO A 86 4.37 9.99 2.60
CA PRO A 86 3.70 10.67 3.71
C PRO A 86 2.58 9.84 4.33
N THR A 87 1.79 9.14 3.52
CA THR A 87 0.71 8.27 4.03
C THR A 87 1.26 7.11 4.84
N LEU A 88 2.26 6.39 4.31
CA LEU A 88 2.88 5.26 5.02
C LEU A 88 3.53 5.72 6.34
N LEU A 89 4.18 6.88 6.35
CA LEU A 89 4.75 7.46 7.58
C LEU A 89 3.66 7.81 8.60
N GLY A 90 2.54 8.37 8.16
CA GLY A 90 1.40 8.64 9.02
C GLY A 90 0.81 7.36 9.63
N LEU A 91 0.78 6.26 8.88
CA LEU A 91 0.33 4.96 9.37
C LEU A 91 1.30 4.33 10.38
N VAL A 92 2.61 4.53 10.21
CA VAL A 92 3.61 4.15 11.21
C VAL A 92 3.43 4.93 12.51
N GLN A 93 3.07 6.20 12.43
CA GLN A 93 2.86 7.07 13.59
C GLN A 93 1.51 6.86 14.28
N SER A 94 0.59 6.08 13.70
CA SER A 94 -0.76 5.94 14.24
C SER A 94 -0.81 5.17 15.57
N GLY A 95 0.25 4.42 15.90
CA GLY A 95 0.34 3.59 17.09
C GLY A 95 -0.56 2.35 17.08
N LYS A 96 -1.31 2.11 16.00
CA LYS A 96 -2.17 0.92 15.86
C LYS A 96 -1.37 -0.23 15.27
N PRO A 97 -1.24 -1.39 15.96
CA PRO A 97 -0.36 -2.47 15.53
C PRO A 97 -0.59 -2.96 14.09
N HIS A 98 -1.84 -3.04 13.64
CA HIS A 98 -2.18 -3.50 12.29
C HIS A 98 -1.82 -2.49 11.19
N GLU A 99 -1.97 -1.18 11.46
CA GLU A 99 -1.58 -0.11 10.53
C GLU A 99 -0.05 -0.01 10.46
N VAL A 100 0.63 -0.07 11.60
CA VAL A 100 2.09 -0.05 11.71
C VAL A 100 2.74 -1.23 10.98
N GLU A 101 2.26 -2.46 11.21
CA GLU A 101 2.78 -3.66 10.55
C GLU A 101 2.64 -3.57 9.01
N GLY A 102 1.47 -3.17 8.54
CA GLY A 102 1.19 -3.01 7.10
C GLY A 102 2.07 -1.92 6.47
N ALA A 103 2.22 -0.79 7.16
CA ALA A 103 2.99 0.36 6.69
C ALA A 103 4.50 0.08 6.67
N ILE A 104 5.06 -0.54 7.71
CA ILE A 104 6.48 -0.93 7.76
C ILE A 104 6.79 -1.93 6.65
N THR A 105 5.91 -2.92 6.45
CA THR A 105 6.09 -3.91 5.40
C THR A 105 6.11 -3.24 4.02
N ALA A 106 5.18 -2.32 3.76
CA ALA A 106 5.15 -1.57 2.51
C ALA A 106 6.39 -0.66 2.36
N LEU A 107 6.77 0.08 3.42
CA LEU A 107 7.93 0.96 3.42
C LEU A 107 9.23 0.21 3.13
N ARG A 108 9.45 -0.94 3.75
CA ARG A 108 10.64 -1.76 3.48
C ARG A 108 10.75 -2.08 1.99
N VAL A 109 9.68 -2.61 1.40
CA VAL A 109 9.72 -3.05 0.01
C VAL A 109 9.76 -1.85 -0.95
N VAL A 110 9.14 -0.70 -0.60
CA VAL A 110 9.33 0.55 -1.36
C VAL A 110 10.78 1.01 -1.31
N CYS A 111 11.43 0.98 -0.15
CA CYS A 111 12.84 1.36 -0.03
C CYS A 111 13.76 0.39 -0.79
N GLU A 112 13.43 -0.90 -0.83
CA GLU A 112 14.18 -1.90 -1.60
C GLU A 112 14.00 -1.69 -3.12
N ASP A 113 12.76 -1.61 -3.59
CA ASP A 113 12.42 -1.59 -5.04
C ASP A 113 12.53 -0.19 -5.68
N CYS A 114 12.45 0.89 -4.89
CA CYS A 114 12.44 2.28 -5.37
C CYS A 114 13.63 3.10 -4.82
N SER A 115 14.71 2.43 -4.39
CA SER A 115 15.90 3.11 -3.82
C SER A 115 16.52 4.15 -4.75
N GLU A 116 16.46 3.95 -6.07
CA GLU A 116 16.97 4.91 -7.07
C GLU A 116 16.12 6.18 -7.19
N ASP A 117 14.83 6.11 -6.81
CA ASP A 117 13.90 7.24 -6.83
C ASP A 117 13.89 8.03 -5.51
N MET A 118 14.60 7.54 -4.47
CA MET A 118 14.64 8.20 -3.17
C MET A 118 15.69 9.30 -3.15
N ASP A 119 15.22 10.54 -2.95
CA ASP A 119 16.09 11.70 -2.75
C ASP A 119 16.52 11.84 -1.27
N GLU A 120 17.50 12.72 -1.05
CA GLU A 120 18.05 12.99 0.29
C GLU A 120 16.97 13.48 1.26
N ALA A 121 16.02 14.30 0.78
CA ALA A 121 14.90 14.79 1.57
C ALA A 121 13.96 13.65 2.04
N THR A 122 13.71 12.66 1.18
CA THR A 122 12.93 11.47 1.52
C THR A 122 13.63 10.64 2.59
N LEU A 123 14.94 10.45 2.46
CA LEU A 123 15.75 9.74 3.45
C LEU A 123 15.74 10.46 4.80
N ASP A 124 15.89 11.78 4.82
CA ASP A 124 15.84 12.61 6.03
C ASP A 124 14.50 12.51 6.76
N ALA A 125 13.40 12.32 6.04
CA ALA A 125 12.08 12.09 6.63
C ALA A 125 11.90 10.67 7.18
N LEU A 126 12.51 9.67 6.55
CA LEU A 126 12.37 8.25 6.89
C LEU A 126 13.27 7.82 8.07
N VAL A 127 14.52 8.28 8.11
CA VAL A 127 15.51 7.86 9.11
C VAL A 127 15.02 8.08 10.54
N PRO A 128 14.46 9.25 10.94
CA PRO A 128 13.97 9.45 12.30
C PRO A 128 12.85 8.48 12.70
N GLN A 129 12.02 8.06 11.74
CA GLN A 129 10.90 7.15 12.00
C GLN A 129 11.39 5.72 12.28
N PHE A 130 12.38 5.25 11.52
CA PHE A 130 13.01 3.95 11.79
C PHE A 130 13.74 3.94 13.13
N VAL A 131 14.43 5.03 13.49
CA VAL A 131 15.08 5.16 14.80
C VAL A 131 14.04 5.13 15.93
N GLY A 132 12.92 5.85 15.78
CA GLY A 132 11.83 5.82 16.77
C GLY A 132 11.21 4.43 16.95
N LEU A 133 11.04 3.68 15.87
CA LEU A 133 10.52 2.31 15.90
C LEU A 133 11.46 1.30 16.57
N LEU A 134 12.78 1.50 16.49
CA LEU A 134 13.76 0.63 17.14
C LEU A 134 13.90 0.91 18.65
N GLN A 135 13.40 2.05 19.11
CA GLN A 135 13.46 2.48 20.52
C GLN A 135 12.16 2.20 21.30
N SER A 136 11.08 1.78 20.62
CA SER A 136 9.79 1.39 21.20
C SER A 136 9.70 -0.11 21.45
#